data_AF-A0A7R9AD05-F1
#
_entry.id   AF-A0A7R9AD05-F1
#
_cell.length_a   1.000
_cell.length_b   1.000
_cell.length_c   1.000
_cell.angle_alpha   90.00
_cell.angle_beta   90.00
_cell.angle_gamma   90.00
#
_symmetry.space_group_name_H-M   'P 1'
#
loop_
_entity.id
_entity.type
_entity.pdbx_description
1 polymer ?
#
loop_
_entity_poly.entity_id
_entity_poly.type
_entity_poly.pdbx_seq_one_letter_code
_entity_poly.pdbx_strand_id
1 'polypeptide(L)'
;MANQDPGADVSISGDTLDEYMDVLILLNRKKLNDRDALGRFTNPRLVTMVQVLCSTLNQPPRVRFHALHLFEAFMKHHLYWLIDYANENLSGDPEEFTKVCERILKQHPLRLASCVQIASKFTDTSQMTSIAELQTFLRSYDLNYAPTAIMNSEIRILDTLKFKVGMPGLPCDCLETILACLSLEGLLTRRERVTSLAYSLLDYVYLQHNLVYETLFFVVANRTYTDEDRQVLDCNLVHWPLLARQLECDYMLLAGSVAFVACVLGEHYDRRRELLARLGEIGRIPQEDILTFAGAVGQALLVTMEHPCVSQFYGGDTCTLVALLSDTIRGLFKLESKELSSAVRSEVLHQLSYRFRFGLKEREGFCVLRFWSLVEVLALVEVLGVSLRSREGRPRLKGVQSRGIRIELATAKPGLRGAQRSFIII
;
A
#
# COMPACT_ATOMS: atom_id res chain seq x y z
N MET A 1 29.69 -13.90 45.32
CA MET A 1 29.97 -12.76 44.41
C MET A 1 30.48 -13.34 43.11
N ALA A 2 29.66 -13.27 42.07
CA ALA A 2 29.99 -13.16 40.64
C ALA A 2 28.70 -13.50 39.86
N ASN A 3 27.93 -12.45 39.55
CA ASN A 3 26.84 -12.50 38.58
C ASN A 3 27.45 -12.73 37.19
N GLN A 4 26.92 -13.70 36.44
CA GLN A 4 27.10 -13.78 34.99
C GLN A 4 25.85 -13.21 34.32
N ASP A 5 26.09 -12.24 33.43
CA ASP A 5 25.13 -11.58 32.55
C ASP A 5 24.41 -12.58 31.63
N PRO A 6 23.08 -12.48 31.44
CA PRO A 6 22.35 -13.23 30.41
C PRO A 6 22.20 -12.38 29.14
N GLY A 7 23.30 -11.82 28.63
CA GLY A 7 23.36 -11.01 27.42
C GLY A 7 24.19 -11.69 26.33
N ALA A 8 23.88 -12.94 25.99
CA ALA A 8 24.51 -13.60 24.85
C ALA A 8 23.82 -13.10 23.58
N ASP A 9 24.43 -12.07 22.98
CA ASP A 9 24.15 -11.59 21.64
C ASP A 9 24.27 -12.78 20.67
N VAL A 10 23.15 -13.24 20.12
CA VAL A 10 23.15 -14.32 19.12
C VAL A 10 23.72 -13.72 17.84
N SER A 11 25.04 -13.86 17.67
CA SER A 11 25.72 -13.48 16.44
C SER A 11 25.24 -14.38 15.30
N ILE A 12 24.26 -13.91 14.52
CA ILE A 12 23.85 -14.55 13.27
C ILE A 12 25.07 -14.54 12.34
N SER A 13 25.55 -15.72 11.95
CA SER A 13 26.67 -15.85 11.00
C SER A 13 26.30 -15.30 9.61
N GLY A 14 27.28 -14.82 8.84
CA GLY A 14 27.04 -14.33 7.48
C GLY A 14 26.33 -15.37 6.59
N ASP A 15 26.76 -16.63 6.68
CA ASP A 15 26.19 -17.74 5.92
C ASP A 15 24.68 -17.94 6.19
N THR A 16 24.25 -17.81 7.44
CA THR A 16 22.82 -17.91 7.80
C THR A 16 21.98 -16.72 7.31
N LEU A 17 22.60 -15.55 7.14
CA LEU A 17 21.91 -14.36 6.64
C LEU A 17 21.70 -14.43 5.12
N ASP A 18 22.69 -14.93 4.39
CA ASP A 18 22.61 -15.15 2.95
C ASP A 18 21.53 -16.20 2.60
N GLU A 19 21.48 -17.30 3.35
CA GLU A 19 20.40 -18.30 3.23
C GLU A 19 19.02 -17.69 3.48
N TYR A 20 18.88 -16.83 4.49
CA TYR A 20 17.63 -16.15 4.78
C TYR A 20 17.25 -15.15 3.67
N MET A 21 18.22 -14.42 3.14
CA MET A 21 18.01 -13.53 1.99
C MET A 21 17.50 -14.30 0.76
N ASP A 22 18.06 -15.48 0.48
CA ASP A 22 17.59 -16.35 -0.58
C ASP A 22 16.13 -16.78 -0.40
N VAL A 23 15.73 -17.08 0.84
CA VAL A 23 14.32 -17.36 1.19
C VAL A 23 13.44 -16.14 0.90
N LEU A 24 13.85 -14.93 1.31
CA LEU A 24 13.09 -13.71 1.06
C LEU A 24 12.95 -13.40 -0.43
N ILE A 25 14.01 -13.58 -1.22
CA ILE A 25 13.97 -13.45 -2.69
C ILE A 25 12.98 -14.45 -3.29
N LEU A 26 12.99 -15.70 -2.83
CA LEU A 26 12.06 -16.73 -3.28
C LEU A 26 10.60 -16.36 -2.94
N LEU A 27 10.35 -15.86 -1.73
CA LEU A 27 9.02 -15.40 -1.31
C LEU A 27 8.54 -14.21 -2.15
N ASN A 28 9.41 -13.23 -2.39
CA ASN A 28 9.13 -12.09 -3.26
C ASN A 28 8.75 -12.53 -4.68
N ARG A 29 9.51 -13.46 -5.27
CA ARG A 29 9.19 -14.05 -6.59
C ARG A 29 7.85 -14.77 -6.62
N LYS A 30 7.51 -15.53 -5.57
CA LYS A 30 6.18 -16.16 -5.46
C LYS A 30 5.07 -15.10 -5.44
N LYS A 31 5.30 -13.99 -4.75
CA LYS A 31 4.35 -12.88 -4.63
C LYS A 31 4.16 -12.10 -5.94
N LEU A 32 5.25 -11.89 -6.70
CA LEU A 32 5.20 -11.30 -8.04
C LEU A 32 4.39 -12.14 -9.03
N ASN A 33 4.38 -13.46 -8.84
CA ASN A 33 3.61 -14.40 -9.66
C ASN A 33 2.16 -14.57 -9.19
N ASP A 34 1.80 -14.01 -8.04
CA ASP A 34 0.44 -14.05 -7.54
C ASP A 34 -0.46 -13.13 -8.38
N ARG A 35 -1.47 -13.73 -9.02
CA ARG A 35 -2.40 -13.05 -9.94
C ARG A 35 -3.65 -12.55 -9.24
N ASP A 36 -3.66 -12.51 -7.91
CA ASP A 36 -4.77 -11.95 -7.17
C ASP A 36 -5.03 -10.48 -7.60
N ALA A 37 -6.19 -10.29 -8.24
CA ALA A 37 -6.67 -9.03 -8.79
C ALA A 37 -7.27 -8.11 -7.73
N LEU A 38 -7.41 -8.57 -6.48
CA LEU A 38 -7.83 -7.71 -5.39
C LEU A 38 -6.72 -6.71 -5.08
N GLY A 39 -7.03 -5.43 -5.34
CA GLY A 39 -6.17 -4.31 -4.97
C GLY A 39 -6.12 -4.10 -3.45
N ARG A 40 -5.64 -2.93 -3.05
CA ARG A 40 -5.26 -2.62 -1.67
C ARG A 40 -6.44 -2.13 -0.83
N PHE A 41 -6.70 -2.74 0.33
CA PHE A 41 -7.78 -2.34 1.24
C PHE A 41 -7.37 -1.23 2.22
N THR A 42 -6.07 -1.02 2.44
CA THR A 42 -5.56 0.03 3.29
C THR A 42 -5.47 1.36 2.54
N ASN A 43 -5.89 2.42 3.22
CA ASN A 43 -5.79 3.81 2.76
C ASN A 43 -5.03 4.64 3.81
N PRO A 44 -4.65 5.89 3.51
CA PRO A 44 -3.85 6.71 4.41
C PRO A 44 -4.46 6.85 5.82
N ARG A 45 -5.80 6.92 5.96
CA ARG A 45 -6.47 7.03 7.27
C ARG A 45 -6.28 5.76 8.11
N LEU A 46 -6.40 4.59 7.49
CA LEU A 46 -6.18 3.31 8.17
C LEU A 46 -4.70 3.13 8.55
N VAL A 47 -3.77 3.50 7.66
CA VAL A 47 -2.33 3.48 7.95
C VAL A 47 -2.02 4.39 9.14
N THR A 48 -2.52 5.62 9.15
CA THR A 48 -2.38 6.54 10.29
C THR A 48 -2.99 5.97 11.57
N MET A 49 -4.16 5.33 11.50
CA MET A 49 -4.76 4.69 12.67
C MET A 49 -3.85 3.60 13.25
N VAL A 50 -3.24 2.74 12.42
CA VAL A 50 -2.27 1.74 12.90
C VAL A 50 -1.04 2.40 13.52
N GLN A 51 -0.49 3.43 12.87
CA GLN A 51 0.68 4.15 13.38
C GLN A 51 0.38 4.77 14.76
N VAL A 52 -0.73 5.48 14.90
CA VAL A 52 -1.12 6.11 16.18
C VAL A 52 -1.40 5.05 17.25
N LEU A 53 -2.08 3.96 16.89
CA LEU A 53 -2.33 2.84 17.79
C LEU A 53 -1.02 2.20 18.28
N CYS A 54 -0.11 1.87 17.36
CA CYS A 54 1.18 1.27 17.69
C CYS A 54 2.02 2.22 18.56
N SER A 55 2.08 3.51 18.24
CA SER A 55 2.80 4.50 19.06
C SER A 55 2.19 4.66 20.45
N THR A 56 0.85 4.69 20.56
CA THR A 56 0.15 4.81 21.86
C THR A 56 0.42 3.59 22.74
N LEU A 57 0.54 2.41 22.12
CA LEU A 57 0.79 1.14 22.79
C LEU A 57 2.29 0.77 22.84
N ASN A 58 3.16 1.71 22.50
CA ASN A 58 4.62 1.54 22.46
C ASN A 58 5.09 0.27 21.72
N GLN A 59 4.44 -0.06 20.62
CA GLN A 59 4.72 -1.25 19.82
C GLN A 59 5.92 -1.03 18.89
N PRO A 60 6.75 -2.06 18.64
CA PRO A 60 7.90 -1.94 17.77
C PRO A 60 7.46 -1.70 16.31
N PRO A 61 8.31 -1.06 15.46
CA PRO A 61 7.95 -0.72 14.09
C PRO A 61 7.38 -1.90 13.30
N ARG A 62 7.93 -3.10 13.44
CA ARG A 62 7.49 -4.31 12.74
C ARG A 62 5.99 -4.63 12.93
N VAL A 63 5.44 -4.39 14.13
CA VAL A 63 4.03 -4.67 14.44
C VAL A 63 3.09 -3.87 13.53
N ARG A 64 3.44 -2.62 13.19
CA ARG A 64 2.58 -1.75 12.35
C ARG A 64 2.47 -2.30 10.93
N PHE A 65 3.57 -2.74 10.33
CA PHE A 65 3.58 -3.31 8.98
C PHE A 65 2.88 -4.66 8.98
N HIS A 66 3.17 -5.51 9.97
CA HIS A 66 2.54 -6.81 10.09
C HIS A 66 1.02 -6.70 10.25
N ALA A 67 0.54 -5.80 11.11
CA ALA A 67 -0.89 -5.56 11.28
C ALA A 67 -1.58 -5.12 9.99
N LEU A 68 -0.95 -4.24 9.20
CA LEU A 68 -1.48 -3.81 7.91
C LEU A 68 -1.59 -4.99 6.93
N HIS A 69 -0.59 -5.86 6.87
CA HIS A 69 -0.64 -7.05 6.00
C HIS A 69 -1.63 -8.12 6.47
N LEU A 70 -1.80 -8.30 7.78
CA LEU A 70 -2.86 -9.14 8.33
C LEU A 70 -4.24 -8.60 7.94
N PHE A 71 -4.41 -7.28 8.01
CA PHE A 71 -5.66 -6.63 7.63
C PHE A 71 -5.94 -6.79 6.13
N GLU A 72 -4.95 -6.56 5.26
CA GLU A 72 -5.07 -6.79 3.82
C GLU A 72 -5.47 -8.25 3.50
N ALA A 73 -4.76 -9.22 4.08
CA ALA A 73 -5.06 -10.63 3.86
C ALA A 73 -6.47 -11.01 4.38
N PHE A 74 -6.84 -10.49 5.55
CA PHE A 74 -8.17 -10.71 6.12
C PHE A 74 -9.25 -10.15 5.20
N MET A 75 -9.07 -8.90 4.73
CA MET A 75 -10.04 -8.23 3.87
C MET A 75 -10.22 -8.94 2.53
N LYS A 76 -9.15 -9.47 1.94
CA LYS A 76 -9.21 -10.29 0.72
C LYS A 76 -10.09 -11.52 0.90
N HIS A 77 -9.78 -12.34 1.91
CA HIS A 77 -10.57 -13.54 2.20
C HIS A 77 -12.01 -13.21 2.62
N HIS A 78 -12.19 -12.14 3.39
CA HIS A 78 -13.51 -11.72 3.82
C HIS A 78 -14.38 -11.24 2.63
N LEU A 79 -13.78 -10.54 1.67
CA LEU A 79 -14.46 -10.08 0.46
C LEU A 79 -14.82 -11.24 -0.46
N TYR A 80 -13.93 -12.21 -0.69
CA TYR A 80 -14.29 -13.40 -1.49
C TYR A 80 -15.48 -14.14 -0.90
N TRP A 81 -15.45 -14.41 0.41
CA TRP A 81 -16.58 -15.01 1.11
C TRP A 81 -17.87 -14.19 0.95
N LEU A 82 -17.75 -12.86 0.97
CA LEU A 82 -18.91 -11.98 0.80
C LEU A 82 -19.47 -12.03 -0.62
N ILE A 83 -18.62 -12.07 -1.63
CA ILE A 83 -19.02 -12.18 -3.03
C ILE A 83 -19.76 -13.50 -3.24
N ASP A 84 -19.23 -14.61 -2.70
CA ASP A 84 -19.87 -15.92 -2.76
C ASP A 84 -21.24 -15.88 -2.05
N TYR A 85 -21.28 -15.34 -0.83
CA TYR A 85 -22.54 -15.18 -0.09
C TYR A 85 -23.56 -14.33 -0.85
N ALA A 86 -23.11 -13.23 -1.46
CA ALA A 86 -23.96 -12.34 -2.24
C ALA A 86 -24.53 -13.05 -3.48
N ASN A 87 -23.71 -13.79 -4.21
CA ASN A 87 -24.13 -14.55 -5.38
C ASN A 87 -25.17 -15.64 -5.04
N GLU A 88 -25.08 -16.22 -3.85
CA GLU A 88 -25.97 -17.30 -3.41
C GLU A 88 -27.26 -16.79 -2.75
N ASN A 89 -27.19 -15.70 -1.99
CA ASN A 89 -28.25 -15.31 -1.06
C ASN A 89 -28.88 -13.95 -1.35
N LEU A 90 -28.15 -13.05 -2.02
CA LEU A 90 -28.68 -11.76 -2.42
C LEU A 90 -29.25 -11.93 -3.83
N SER A 91 -30.52 -11.58 -4.03
CA SER A 91 -31.23 -11.69 -5.31
C SER A 91 -30.74 -10.71 -6.38
N GLY A 92 -29.47 -10.28 -6.29
CA GLY A 92 -28.88 -9.24 -7.10
C GLY A 92 -29.31 -7.83 -6.69
N ASP A 93 -29.91 -7.63 -5.50
CA ASP A 93 -30.29 -6.31 -5.00
C ASP A 93 -29.03 -5.48 -4.64
N PRO A 94 -28.70 -4.43 -5.42
CA PRO A 94 -27.54 -3.59 -5.16
C PRO A 94 -27.66 -2.81 -3.85
N GLU A 95 -28.87 -2.50 -3.39
CA GLU A 95 -29.08 -1.75 -2.15
C GLU A 95 -28.77 -2.62 -0.93
N GLU A 96 -29.18 -3.88 -0.96
CA GLU A 96 -28.84 -4.85 0.09
C GLU A 96 -27.33 -5.11 0.16
N PHE A 97 -26.68 -5.28 -1.00
CA PHE A 97 -25.22 -5.42 -1.06
C PHE A 97 -24.50 -4.16 -0.53
N THR A 98 -24.99 -2.97 -0.86
CA THR A 98 -24.45 -1.70 -0.33
C THR A 98 -24.53 -1.64 1.19
N LYS A 99 -25.68 -2.01 1.78
CA LYS A 99 -25.85 -2.08 3.24
C LYS A 99 -24.86 -3.06 3.89
N VAL A 100 -24.55 -4.17 3.23
CA VAL A 100 -23.54 -5.13 3.71
C VAL A 100 -22.15 -4.53 3.68
N CYS A 101 -21.76 -3.88 2.58
CA CYS A 101 -20.47 -3.18 2.46
C CYS A 101 -20.31 -2.09 3.54
N GLU A 102 -21.35 -1.29 3.79
CA GLU A 102 -21.33 -0.27 4.85
C GLU A 102 -21.11 -0.86 6.24
N ARG A 103 -21.74 -2.01 6.55
CA ARG A 103 -21.52 -2.70 7.83
C ARG A 103 -20.09 -3.18 7.98
N ILE A 104 -19.47 -3.65 6.90
CA ILE A 104 -18.07 -4.09 6.90
C ILE A 104 -17.12 -2.90 7.13
N LEU A 105 -17.37 -1.78 6.44
CA LEU A 105 -16.60 -0.55 6.63
C LEU A 105 -16.68 -0.03 8.06
N LYS A 106 -17.86 -0.05 8.68
CA LYS A 106 -18.05 0.30 10.10
C LYS A 106 -17.26 -0.60 11.06
N GLN A 107 -16.87 -1.79 10.64
CA GLN A 107 -16.07 -2.72 11.45
C GLN A 107 -14.56 -2.58 11.23
N HIS A 108 -14.11 -1.82 10.21
CA HIS A 108 -12.68 -1.69 9.89
C HIS A 108 -11.82 -1.27 11.10
N PRO A 109 -12.19 -0.25 11.90
CA PRO A 109 -11.39 0.14 13.05
C PRO A 109 -11.17 -1.01 14.03
N LEU A 110 -12.22 -1.79 14.32
CA LEU A 110 -12.14 -2.95 15.21
C LEU A 110 -11.25 -4.06 14.63
N ARG A 111 -11.41 -4.36 13.33
CA ARG A 111 -10.61 -5.38 12.64
C ARG A 111 -9.13 -5.01 12.63
N LEU A 112 -8.83 -3.77 12.29
CA LEU A 112 -7.48 -3.24 12.25
C LEU A 112 -6.82 -3.24 13.64
N ALA A 113 -7.55 -2.80 14.66
CA ALA A 113 -7.11 -2.87 16.04
C ALA A 113 -6.83 -4.32 16.49
N SER A 114 -7.68 -5.27 16.08
CA SER A 114 -7.48 -6.69 16.34
C SER A 114 -6.26 -7.25 15.58
N CYS A 115 -5.98 -6.79 14.36
CA CYS A 115 -4.77 -7.13 13.62
C CYS A 115 -3.50 -6.64 14.33
N VAL A 116 -3.52 -5.45 14.93
CA VAL A 116 -2.41 -4.96 15.77
C VAL A 116 -2.23 -5.85 16.99
N GLN A 117 -3.32 -6.23 17.65
CA GLN A 117 -3.25 -7.18 18.75
C GLN A 117 -2.61 -8.51 18.32
N ILE A 118 -3.05 -9.12 17.23
CA ILE A 118 -2.46 -10.37 16.72
C ILE A 118 -0.98 -10.19 16.38
N ALA A 119 -0.62 -9.11 15.67
CA ALA A 119 0.75 -8.81 15.28
C ALA A 119 1.66 -8.60 16.49
N SER A 120 1.19 -7.90 17.54
CA SER A 120 1.95 -7.73 18.79
C SER A 120 2.26 -9.08 19.44
N LYS A 121 1.27 -9.96 19.53
CA LYS A 121 1.41 -11.32 20.09
C LYS A 121 2.36 -12.20 19.29
N PHE A 122 2.42 -12.00 17.98
CA PHE A 122 3.32 -12.75 17.12
C PHE A 122 4.76 -12.23 17.14
N THR A 123 4.93 -10.90 17.19
CA THR A 123 6.24 -10.26 17.04
C THR A 123 7.04 -10.27 18.34
N ASP A 124 6.41 -9.95 19.47
CA ASP A 124 7.08 -9.85 20.75
C ASP A 124 6.14 -10.19 21.90
N THR A 125 6.40 -11.33 22.55
CA THR A 125 5.61 -11.80 23.70
C THR A 125 5.74 -10.91 24.95
N SER A 126 6.77 -10.06 25.03
CA SER A 126 6.97 -9.15 26.15
C SER A 126 6.16 -7.84 26.02
N GLN A 127 5.72 -7.49 24.82
CA GLN A 127 4.95 -6.27 24.52
C GLN A 127 3.55 -6.56 23.95
N MET A 128 2.95 -7.68 24.36
CA MET A 128 1.63 -8.10 23.88
C MET A 128 0.56 -7.07 24.24
N THR A 129 -0.16 -6.58 23.23
CA THR A 129 -1.32 -5.71 23.45
C THR A 129 -2.48 -6.48 24.09
N SER A 130 -2.92 -6.03 25.26
CA SER A 130 -4.08 -6.57 25.96
C SER A 130 -5.40 -6.05 25.38
N ILE A 131 -6.49 -6.79 25.63
CA ILE A 131 -7.85 -6.34 25.25
C ILE A 131 -8.22 -5.02 25.95
N ALA A 132 -7.78 -4.81 27.18
CA ALA A 132 -8.08 -3.62 27.97
C ALA A 132 -7.40 -2.36 27.40
N GLU A 133 -6.15 -2.48 26.96
CA GLU A 133 -5.42 -1.39 26.29
C GLU A 133 -6.08 -1.04 24.95
N LEU A 134 -6.41 -2.05 24.14
CA LEU A 134 -7.09 -1.84 22.87
C LEU A 134 -8.47 -1.20 23.05
N GLN A 135 -9.20 -1.63 24.07
CA GLN A 135 -10.49 -1.05 24.40
C GLN A 135 -10.36 0.41 24.84
N THR A 136 -9.37 0.73 25.67
CA THR A 136 -9.09 2.11 26.11
C THR A 136 -8.78 3.00 24.92
N PHE A 137 -7.94 2.53 23.99
CA PHE A 137 -7.65 3.25 22.75
C PHE A 137 -8.91 3.46 21.89
N LEU A 138 -9.69 2.41 21.63
CA LEU A 138 -10.89 2.54 20.79
C LEU A 138 -11.90 3.51 21.41
N ARG A 139 -12.07 3.49 22.74
CA ARG A 139 -12.92 4.43 23.46
C ARG A 139 -12.47 5.89 23.32
N SER A 140 -11.17 6.17 23.21
CA SER A 140 -10.69 7.55 23.00
C SER A 140 -11.02 8.11 21.62
N TYR A 141 -11.52 7.28 20.70
CA TYR A 141 -12.03 7.67 19.38
C TYR A 141 -13.56 7.47 19.26
N ASP A 142 -14.27 7.45 20.40
CA ASP A 142 -15.72 7.21 20.49
C ASP A 142 -16.17 5.82 19.96
N LEU A 143 -15.24 4.86 19.86
CA LEU A 143 -15.51 3.50 19.43
C LEU A 143 -15.69 2.56 20.63
N ASN A 144 -16.91 2.53 21.15
CA ASN A 144 -17.26 1.78 22.37
C ASN A 144 -17.53 0.29 22.10
N TYR A 145 -16.47 -0.51 21.97
CA TYR A 145 -16.59 -1.96 21.83
C TYR A 145 -16.51 -2.69 23.18
N ALA A 146 -17.36 -3.70 23.38
CA ALA A 146 -17.25 -4.60 24.53
C ALA A 146 -15.99 -5.48 24.42
N PRO A 147 -15.38 -5.93 25.54
CA PRO A 147 -14.19 -6.79 25.49
C PRO A 147 -14.44 -8.08 24.70
N THR A 148 -15.64 -8.65 24.82
CA THR A 148 -16.07 -9.83 24.06
C THR A 148 -16.13 -9.57 22.55
N ALA A 149 -16.49 -8.35 22.13
CA ALA A 149 -16.50 -7.98 20.71
C ALA A 149 -15.09 -7.89 20.13
N ILE A 150 -14.13 -7.38 20.91
CA ILE A 150 -12.71 -7.36 20.55
C ILE A 150 -12.16 -8.78 20.42
N MET A 151 -12.40 -9.64 21.42
CA MET A 151 -11.98 -11.03 21.41
C MET A 151 -12.58 -11.80 20.22
N ASN A 152 -13.88 -11.66 19.98
CA ASN A 152 -14.55 -12.28 18.83
C ASN A 152 -14.00 -11.75 17.50
N SER A 153 -13.54 -10.50 17.48
CA SER A 153 -12.92 -9.93 16.29
C SER A 153 -11.56 -10.55 16.00
N GLU A 154 -10.73 -10.71 17.02
CA GLU A 154 -9.46 -11.43 16.94
C GLU A 154 -9.66 -12.87 16.44
N ILE A 155 -10.57 -13.63 17.07
CA ILE A 155 -10.89 -15.02 16.67
C ILE A 155 -11.32 -15.08 15.20
N ARG A 156 -12.19 -14.17 14.77
CA ARG A 156 -12.64 -14.14 13.37
C ARG A 156 -11.49 -13.92 12.39
N ILE A 157 -10.54 -13.04 12.71
CA ILE A 157 -9.38 -12.80 11.84
C ILE A 157 -8.53 -14.06 11.76
N LEU A 158 -8.24 -14.70 12.90
CA LEU A 158 -7.48 -15.95 12.96
C LEU A 158 -8.14 -17.07 12.14
N ASP A 159 -9.45 -17.27 12.31
CA ASP A 159 -10.23 -18.27 11.58
C ASP A 159 -10.30 -18.01 10.07
N THR A 160 -10.42 -16.73 9.69
CA THR A 160 -10.44 -16.31 8.28
C THR A 160 -9.09 -16.59 7.64
N LEU A 161 -7.99 -16.29 8.34
CA LEU A 161 -6.62 -16.52 7.87
C LEU A 161 -6.13 -17.96 8.10
N LYS A 162 -6.97 -18.86 8.62
CA LYS A 162 -6.60 -20.24 8.96
C LYS A 162 -5.34 -20.31 9.84
N PHE A 163 -5.23 -19.38 10.79
CA PHE A 163 -4.09 -19.22 11.70
C PHE A 163 -2.74 -18.97 11.00
N LYS A 164 -2.73 -18.63 9.70
CA LYS A 164 -1.52 -18.25 8.95
C LYS A 164 -1.17 -16.78 9.20
N VAL A 165 -0.75 -16.48 10.42
CA VAL A 165 -0.47 -15.10 10.85
C VAL A 165 0.98 -14.68 10.64
N GLY A 166 1.93 -15.58 10.37
CA GLY A 166 3.35 -15.23 10.34
C GLY A 166 3.79 -14.34 9.17
N MET A 167 3.03 -14.32 8.06
CA MET A 167 3.23 -13.46 6.89
C MET A 167 4.70 -13.23 6.48
N PRO A 168 5.50 -14.28 6.21
CA PRO A 168 6.93 -14.10 5.97
C PRO A 168 7.21 -13.29 4.69
N GLY A 169 8.29 -12.52 4.71
CA GLY A 169 8.71 -11.71 3.56
C GLY A 169 7.92 -10.43 3.43
N LEU A 170 7.60 -9.78 4.54
CA LEU A 170 7.09 -8.41 4.56
C LEU A 170 8.17 -7.43 4.08
N PRO A 171 7.81 -6.20 3.64
CA PRO A 171 8.81 -5.21 3.26
C PRO A 171 9.78 -4.87 4.38
N CYS A 172 9.31 -4.92 5.65
CA CYS A 172 10.18 -4.73 6.81
C CYS A 172 11.18 -5.88 7.00
N ASP A 173 10.80 -7.14 6.72
CA ASP A 173 11.71 -8.28 6.83
C ASP A 173 12.84 -8.16 5.78
N CYS A 174 12.48 -7.83 4.54
CA CYS A 174 13.44 -7.54 3.46
C CYS A 174 14.37 -6.38 3.85
N LEU A 175 13.80 -5.30 4.38
CA LEU A 175 14.55 -4.10 4.75
C LEU A 175 15.55 -4.38 5.88
N GLU A 176 15.11 -5.02 6.97
CA GLU A 176 15.95 -5.38 8.11
C GLU A 176 17.11 -6.30 7.67
N THR A 177 16.81 -7.27 6.82
CA THR A 177 17.82 -8.23 6.32
C THR A 177 18.83 -7.54 5.40
N ILE A 178 18.39 -6.67 4.48
CA ILE A 178 19.27 -5.87 3.63
C ILE A 178 20.20 -4.99 4.49
N LEU A 179 19.66 -4.28 5.48
CA LEU A 179 20.46 -3.42 6.36
C LEU A 179 21.44 -4.25 7.20
N ALA A 180 21.07 -5.46 7.61
CA ALA A 180 21.97 -6.38 8.29
C ALA A 180 23.14 -6.82 7.38
N CYS A 181 22.88 -7.18 6.13
CA CYS A 181 23.93 -7.53 5.16
C CYS A 181 24.92 -6.36 4.97
N LEU A 182 24.39 -5.15 4.73
CA LEU A 182 25.22 -3.94 4.59
C LEU A 182 26.02 -3.63 5.85
N SER A 183 25.48 -3.91 7.04
CA SER A 183 26.18 -3.72 8.31
C SER A 183 27.35 -4.70 8.46
N LEU A 184 27.16 -5.98 8.11
CA LEU A 184 28.22 -6.99 8.17
C LEU A 184 29.36 -6.69 7.20
N GLU A 185 29.05 -6.07 6.06
CA GLU A 185 30.03 -5.63 5.06
C GLU A 185 30.75 -4.33 5.45
N GLY A 186 30.43 -3.72 6.60
CA GLY A 186 31.03 -2.45 7.04
C GLY A 186 30.59 -1.25 6.19
N LEU A 187 29.46 -1.35 5.49
CA LEU A 187 28.87 -0.27 4.70
C LEU A 187 28.02 0.68 5.55
N LEU A 188 27.60 0.24 6.74
CA LEU A 188 26.83 1.05 7.71
C LEU A 188 27.65 1.32 8.98
N THR A 189 28.05 2.57 9.15
CA THR A 189 28.76 3.11 10.32
C THR A 189 27.83 3.57 11.44
N ARG A 190 26.58 3.94 11.10
CA ARG A 190 25.52 4.45 11.99
C ARG A 190 24.24 3.65 11.78
N ARG A 191 24.35 2.33 11.91
CA ARG A 191 23.27 1.36 11.70
C ARG A 191 21.94 1.77 12.34
N GLU A 192 21.92 2.17 13.60
CA GLU A 192 20.70 2.54 14.31
C GLU A 192 19.98 3.73 13.65
N ARG A 193 20.74 4.77 13.27
CA ARG A 193 20.20 5.95 12.59
C ARG A 193 19.64 5.60 11.22
N VAL A 194 20.38 4.82 10.43
CA VAL A 194 19.93 4.37 9.10
C VAL A 194 18.68 3.51 9.22
N THR A 195 18.64 2.60 10.18
CA THR A 195 17.50 1.72 10.44
C THR A 195 16.25 2.52 10.81
N SER A 196 16.39 3.49 11.73
CA SER A 196 15.30 4.40 12.10
C SER A 196 14.80 5.21 10.90
N LEU A 197 15.69 5.80 10.10
CA LEU A 197 15.32 6.51 8.88
C LEU A 197 14.61 5.61 7.87
N ALA A 198 15.08 4.37 7.71
CA ALA A 198 14.50 3.41 6.78
C ALA A 198 13.07 3.03 7.17
N TYR A 199 12.78 2.81 8.46
CA TYR A 199 11.40 2.61 8.91
C TYR A 199 10.52 3.84 8.69
N SER A 200 11.03 5.05 8.97
CA SER A 200 10.27 6.28 8.73
C SER A 200 9.96 6.49 7.25
N LEU A 201 10.89 6.15 6.36
CA LEU A 201 10.68 6.15 4.92
C LEU A 201 9.68 5.08 4.48
N LEU A 202 9.74 3.88 5.07
CA LEU A 202 8.77 2.84 4.79
C LEU A 202 7.36 3.25 5.25
N ASP A 203 7.23 3.82 6.44
CA ASP A 203 5.98 4.42 6.94
C ASP A 203 5.44 5.49 5.98
N TYR A 204 6.33 6.35 5.48
CA TYR A 204 5.99 7.36 4.48
C TYR A 204 5.44 6.72 3.20
N VAL A 205 6.09 5.68 2.67
CA VAL A 205 5.61 4.98 1.46
C VAL A 205 4.22 4.36 1.70
N TYR A 206 3.94 3.81 2.87
CA TYR A 206 2.61 3.28 3.17
C TYR A 206 1.56 4.39 3.27
N LEU A 207 1.92 5.53 3.85
CA LEU A 207 1.01 6.66 4.02
C LEU A 207 0.73 7.39 2.70
N GLN A 208 1.77 7.57 1.88
CA GLN A 208 1.74 8.24 0.58
C GLN A 208 1.76 7.25 -0.59
N HIS A 209 1.20 6.06 -0.37
CA HIS A 209 1.24 4.96 -1.33
C HIS A 209 0.84 5.38 -2.74
N ASN A 210 -0.34 5.99 -2.88
CA ASN A 210 -0.83 6.41 -4.20
C ASN A 210 0.13 7.39 -4.86
N LEU A 211 0.62 8.40 -4.13
CA LEU A 211 1.56 9.38 -4.68
C LEU A 211 2.88 8.73 -5.12
N VAL A 212 3.46 7.86 -4.29
CA VAL A 212 4.73 7.19 -4.58
C VAL A 212 4.58 6.26 -5.79
N TYR A 213 3.56 5.43 -5.80
CA TYR A 213 3.35 4.45 -6.85
C TYR A 213 2.85 5.11 -8.16
N GLU A 214 1.98 6.12 -8.12
CA GLU A 214 1.63 6.92 -9.30
C GLU A 214 2.88 7.57 -9.92
N THR A 215 3.78 8.11 -9.08
CA THR A 215 5.06 8.65 -9.56
C THR A 215 5.93 7.56 -10.18
N LEU A 216 6.06 6.41 -9.53
CA LEU A 216 6.82 5.26 -10.03
C LEU A 216 6.26 4.78 -11.38
N PHE A 217 4.94 4.61 -11.48
CA PHE A 217 4.25 4.19 -12.70
C PHE A 217 4.49 5.17 -13.83
N PHE A 218 4.39 6.47 -13.58
CA PHE A 218 4.66 7.47 -14.59
C PHE A 218 6.11 7.38 -15.12
N VAL A 219 7.09 7.19 -14.24
CA VAL A 219 8.50 7.05 -14.64
C VAL A 219 8.72 5.77 -15.45
N VAL A 220 8.19 4.63 -14.99
CA VAL A 220 8.34 3.34 -15.68
C VAL A 220 7.63 3.37 -17.04
N ALA A 221 6.43 3.94 -17.12
CA ALA A 221 5.67 4.08 -18.36
C ALA A 221 6.43 4.91 -19.39
N ASN A 222 7.04 6.02 -18.97
CA ASN A 222 7.82 6.87 -19.88
C ASN A 222 9.09 6.21 -20.40
N ARG A 223 9.67 5.26 -19.67
CA ARG A 223 10.83 4.48 -20.13
C ARG A 223 10.45 3.34 -21.07
N THR A 224 9.30 2.73 -20.83
CA THR A 224 8.90 1.48 -21.48
C THR A 224 8.16 1.74 -22.80
N TYR A 225 7.41 2.83 -22.89
CA TYR A 225 6.51 3.12 -24.02
C TYR A 225 6.92 4.37 -24.77
N THR A 226 6.95 4.27 -26.10
CA THR A 226 7.11 5.42 -27.00
C THR A 226 5.86 6.31 -26.97
N ASP A 227 5.96 7.57 -27.45
CA ASP A 227 4.80 8.48 -27.49
C ASP A 227 3.63 7.91 -28.35
N GLU A 228 3.93 7.07 -29.34
CA GLU A 228 2.96 6.37 -30.17
C GLU A 228 2.28 5.20 -29.42
N ASP A 229 3.05 4.45 -28.61
CA ASP A 229 2.52 3.40 -27.74
C ASP A 229 1.66 3.97 -26.59
N ARG A 230 1.93 5.20 -26.13
CA ARG A 230 1.14 5.87 -25.08
C ARG A 230 -0.29 6.17 -25.52
N GLN A 231 -0.51 6.59 -26.78
CA GLN A 231 -1.86 6.74 -27.34
C GLN A 231 -2.61 5.40 -27.41
N VAL A 232 -1.90 4.29 -27.60
CA VAL A 232 -2.50 2.94 -27.62
C VAL A 232 -2.71 2.39 -26.19
N LEU A 233 -1.87 2.79 -25.22
CA LEU A 233 -2.04 2.44 -23.80
C LEU A 233 -3.27 3.12 -23.17
N ASP A 234 -3.56 4.36 -23.56
CA ASP A 234 -4.84 5.02 -23.25
C ASP A 234 -6.05 4.17 -23.73
N CYS A 235 -5.86 3.30 -24.73
CA CYS A 235 -6.90 2.45 -25.30
C CYS A 235 -6.94 1.02 -24.73
N ASN A 236 -5.85 0.51 -24.14
CA ASN A 236 -5.72 -0.89 -23.69
C ASN A 236 -5.57 -0.99 -22.16
N LEU A 237 -6.71 -0.84 -21.48
CA LEU A 237 -6.95 -0.94 -20.03
C LEU A 237 -6.42 -2.21 -19.32
N VAL A 238 -5.89 -3.20 -20.04
CA VAL A 238 -5.59 -4.54 -19.50
C VAL A 238 -4.13 -4.69 -19.03
N HIS A 239 -3.17 -3.97 -19.62
CA HIS A 239 -1.75 -4.11 -19.26
C HIS A 239 -1.34 -3.26 -18.05
N TRP A 240 -2.03 -2.13 -17.86
CA TRP A 240 -1.72 -1.13 -16.82
C TRP A 240 -1.94 -1.64 -15.38
N PRO A 241 -3.08 -2.28 -15.04
CA PRO A 241 -3.31 -2.77 -13.69
C PRO A 241 -2.36 -3.91 -13.29
N LEU A 242 -1.92 -4.72 -14.27
CA LEU A 242 -0.99 -5.82 -14.03
C LEU A 242 0.41 -5.34 -13.69
N LEU A 243 0.94 -4.36 -14.45
CA LEU A 243 2.23 -3.74 -14.15
C LEU A 243 2.18 -3.03 -12.79
N ALA A 244 1.07 -2.33 -12.52
CA ALA A 244 0.87 -1.67 -11.25
C ALA A 244 0.95 -2.65 -10.07
N ARG A 245 0.25 -3.77 -10.22
CA ARG A 245 0.25 -4.85 -9.24
C ARG A 245 1.62 -5.48 -9.04
N GLN A 246 2.38 -5.71 -10.11
CA GLN A 246 3.72 -6.29 -10.02
C GLN A 246 4.65 -5.41 -9.18
N LEU A 247 4.66 -4.11 -9.43
CA LEU A 247 5.47 -3.16 -8.67
C LEU A 247 5.02 -3.07 -7.20
N GLU A 248 3.70 -3.10 -6.94
CA GLU A 248 3.18 -3.15 -5.57
C GLU A 248 3.52 -4.45 -4.84
N CYS A 249 3.71 -5.56 -5.56
CA CYS A 249 4.11 -6.85 -5.00
C CYS A 249 5.62 -7.00 -4.80
N ASP A 250 6.44 -6.15 -5.42
CA ASP A 250 7.91 -6.25 -5.32
C ASP A 250 8.44 -5.63 -4.02
N TYR A 251 8.36 -6.41 -2.95
CA TYR A 251 8.77 -5.99 -1.62
C TYR A 251 10.28 -5.92 -1.47
N MET A 252 11.03 -6.71 -2.25
CA MET A 252 12.48 -6.61 -2.28
C MET A 252 12.91 -5.30 -2.95
N LEU A 253 12.26 -4.91 -4.06
CA LEU A 253 12.52 -3.63 -4.72
C LEU A 253 12.15 -2.44 -3.82
N LEU A 254 10.99 -2.49 -3.17
CA LEU A 254 10.60 -1.47 -2.19
C LEU A 254 11.65 -1.36 -1.06
N ALA A 255 12.03 -2.47 -0.45
CA ALA A 255 12.99 -2.50 0.65
C ALA A 255 14.38 -2.01 0.22
N GLY A 256 14.91 -2.47 -0.92
CA GLY A 256 16.19 -2.02 -1.45
C GLY A 256 16.22 -0.53 -1.78
N SER A 257 15.12 -0.01 -2.34
CA SER A 257 14.98 1.41 -2.66
C SER A 257 14.89 2.28 -1.42
N VAL A 258 14.11 1.86 -0.42
CA VAL A 258 14.03 2.53 0.89
C VAL A 258 15.37 2.49 1.61
N ALA A 259 16.06 1.34 1.61
CA ALA A 259 17.39 1.19 2.20
C ALA A 259 18.40 2.14 1.53
N PHE A 260 18.39 2.22 0.19
CA PHE A 260 19.25 3.14 -0.56
C PHE A 260 19.05 4.59 -0.11
N VAL A 261 17.79 5.06 -0.11
CA VAL A 261 17.46 6.43 0.30
C VAL A 261 17.87 6.66 1.77
N ALA A 262 17.59 5.73 2.67
CA ALA A 262 17.94 5.83 4.09
C ALA A 262 19.45 5.94 4.31
N CYS A 263 20.26 5.12 3.64
CA CYS A 263 21.71 5.11 3.78
C CYS A 263 22.34 6.41 3.27
N VAL A 264 21.87 6.89 2.12
CA VAL A 264 22.36 8.14 1.54
C VAL A 264 22.05 9.34 2.43
N LEU A 265 20.90 9.34 3.11
CA LEU A 265 20.50 10.39 4.04
C LEU A 265 21.14 10.27 5.43
N GLY A 266 21.40 9.04 5.89
CA GLY A 266 21.84 8.75 7.25
C GLY A 266 23.35 8.85 7.46
N GLU A 267 24.14 8.56 6.42
CA GLU A 267 25.58 8.38 6.55
C GLU A 267 26.40 9.12 5.50
N HIS A 268 26.47 8.63 4.26
CA HIS A 268 27.48 9.09 3.29
C HIS A 268 27.00 9.06 1.83
N TYR A 269 26.75 10.24 1.26
CA TYR A 269 26.47 10.44 -0.16
C TYR A 269 27.61 9.97 -1.09
N ASP A 270 28.86 9.97 -0.59
CA ASP A 270 30.06 9.73 -1.39
C ASP A 270 30.22 8.26 -1.83
N ARG A 271 29.70 7.30 -1.04
CA ARG A 271 29.74 5.86 -1.35
C ARG A 271 28.48 5.36 -2.08
N ARG A 272 27.62 6.25 -2.58
CA ARG A 272 26.32 5.88 -3.16
C ARG A 272 26.41 4.85 -4.30
N ARG A 273 27.47 4.88 -5.11
CA ARG A 273 27.65 3.94 -6.23
C ARG A 273 27.99 2.53 -5.73
N GLU A 274 28.87 2.44 -4.74
CA GLU A 274 29.22 1.16 -4.10
C GLU A 274 28.01 0.58 -3.37
N LEU A 275 27.29 1.41 -2.61
CA LEU A 275 26.04 1.02 -1.96
C LEU A 275 25.01 0.50 -2.96
N LEU A 276 24.79 1.22 -4.06
CA LEU A 276 23.82 0.81 -5.08
C LEU A 276 24.20 -0.53 -5.72
N ALA A 277 25.49 -0.73 -6.02
CA ALA A 277 25.97 -2.00 -6.55
C ALA A 277 25.73 -3.16 -5.58
N ARG A 278 26.06 -2.97 -4.30
CA ARG A 278 25.86 -3.99 -3.26
C ARG A 278 24.38 -4.28 -3.00
N LEU A 279 23.53 -3.25 -2.98
CA LEU A 279 22.07 -3.44 -2.88
C LEU A 279 21.51 -4.25 -4.06
N GLY A 280 21.99 -3.98 -5.28
CA GLY A 280 21.60 -4.74 -6.46
C GLY A 280 22.04 -6.21 -6.37
N GLU A 281 23.22 -6.47 -5.84
CA GLU A 281 23.75 -7.82 -5.62
C GLU A 281 22.98 -8.58 -4.52
N ILE A 282 22.80 -7.97 -3.34
CA ILE A 282 22.11 -8.55 -2.18
C ILE A 282 20.66 -8.90 -2.54
N GLY A 283 19.92 -7.93 -3.10
CA GLY A 283 18.50 -8.12 -3.44
C GLY A 283 18.26 -8.88 -4.75
N ARG A 284 19.31 -9.11 -5.55
CA ARG A 284 19.23 -9.55 -6.96
C ARG A 284 18.30 -8.67 -7.79
N ILE A 285 18.47 -7.36 -7.66
CA ILE A 285 17.65 -6.33 -8.32
C ILE A 285 18.54 -5.48 -9.24
N PRO A 286 18.09 -5.16 -10.46
CA PRO A 286 18.78 -4.19 -11.30
C PRO A 286 18.95 -2.83 -10.58
N GLN A 287 20.17 -2.29 -10.61
CA GLN A 287 20.49 -1.01 -9.97
C GLN A 287 19.61 0.14 -10.50
N GLU A 288 19.27 0.09 -11.79
CA GLU A 288 18.39 1.06 -12.43
C GLU A 288 16.98 1.06 -11.82
N ASP A 289 16.44 -0.11 -11.46
CA ASP A 289 15.11 -0.23 -10.86
C ASP A 289 15.13 0.33 -9.43
N ILE A 290 16.19 0.03 -8.66
CA ILE A 290 16.41 0.61 -7.33
C ILE A 290 16.43 2.15 -7.41
N LEU A 291 17.21 2.71 -8.34
CA LEU A 291 17.27 4.17 -8.53
C LEU A 291 15.92 4.76 -8.96
N THR A 292 15.17 4.03 -9.80
CA THR A 292 13.87 4.48 -10.30
C THR A 292 12.86 4.61 -9.18
N PHE A 293 12.74 3.58 -8.35
CA PHE A 293 11.82 3.59 -7.22
C PHE A 293 12.33 4.51 -6.10
N ALA A 294 13.62 4.50 -5.78
CA ALA A 294 14.21 5.51 -4.88
C ALA A 294 13.91 6.94 -5.35
N GLY A 295 13.93 7.18 -6.66
CA GLY A 295 13.54 8.45 -7.26
C GLY A 295 12.07 8.80 -7.10
N ALA A 296 11.17 7.84 -7.28
CA ALA A 296 9.75 8.04 -7.02
C ALA A 296 9.48 8.40 -5.55
N VAL A 297 10.14 7.72 -4.61
CA VAL A 297 10.06 8.03 -3.17
C VAL A 297 10.59 9.43 -2.87
N GLY A 298 11.77 9.77 -3.39
CA GLY A 298 12.39 11.08 -3.21
C GLY A 298 11.56 12.23 -3.78
N GLN A 299 10.99 12.05 -4.98
CA GLN A 299 10.12 13.03 -5.61
C GLN A 299 8.82 13.23 -4.81
N ALA A 300 8.18 12.14 -4.37
CA ALA A 300 6.99 12.22 -3.52
C ALA A 300 7.28 12.98 -2.22
N LEU A 301 8.44 12.72 -1.60
CA LEU A 301 8.90 13.45 -0.41
C LEU A 301 9.04 14.95 -0.67
N LEU A 302 9.74 15.36 -1.74
CA LEU A 302 9.89 16.79 -2.10
C LEU A 302 8.54 17.48 -2.27
N VAL A 303 7.64 16.84 -3.00
CA VAL A 303 6.32 17.38 -3.27
C VAL A 303 5.54 17.55 -1.95
N THR A 304 5.64 16.57 -1.04
CA THR A 304 5.03 16.67 0.29
C THR A 304 5.64 17.85 1.06
N MET A 305 6.96 18.01 1.03
CA MET A 305 7.67 19.09 1.72
C MET A 305 7.33 20.50 1.20
N GLU A 306 7.06 20.64 -0.10
CA GLU A 306 6.73 21.94 -0.72
C GLU A 306 5.28 22.36 -0.49
N HIS A 307 4.43 21.47 0.05
CA HIS A 307 3.02 21.77 0.25
C HIS A 307 2.80 22.57 1.57
N PRO A 308 2.17 23.75 1.54
CA PRO A 308 2.06 24.67 2.69
C PRO A 308 1.39 24.08 3.94
N CYS A 309 0.62 23.00 3.77
CA CYS A 309 -0.20 22.39 4.82
C CYS A 309 0.53 21.28 5.61
N VAL A 310 1.72 20.86 5.19
CA VAL A 310 2.41 19.68 5.76
C VAL A 310 2.98 19.92 7.16
N SER A 311 3.22 21.17 7.54
CA SER A 311 3.57 21.52 8.93
C SER A 311 2.46 21.28 9.95
N GLN A 312 1.20 21.09 9.53
CA GLN A 312 0.05 20.94 10.42
C GLN A 312 -0.37 19.48 10.68
N PHE A 313 -0.02 18.53 9.81
CA PHE A 313 -0.49 17.14 9.88
C PHE A 313 0.56 16.15 10.35
N TYR A 314 1.83 16.53 10.30
CA TYR A 314 2.96 15.64 10.50
C TYR A 314 3.68 15.99 11.80
N GLY A 315 3.74 15.03 12.73
CA GLY A 315 4.45 15.15 14.01
C GLY A 315 5.98 15.25 13.87
N GLY A 316 6.67 15.43 15.00
CA GLY A 316 8.07 15.88 15.11
C GLY A 316 9.11 15.18 14.23
N ASP A 317 9.01 13.86 14.01
CA ASP A 317 10.02 13.10 13.24
C ASP A 317 10.02 13.43 11.74
N THR A 318 8.84 13.75 11.20
CA THR A 318 8.69 14.21 9.81
C THR A 318 9.29 15.60 9.59
N CYS A 319 9.28 16.47 10.60
CA CYS A 319 9.96 17.77 10.55
C CYS A 319 11.50 17.63 10.59
N THR A 320 12.03 16.60 11.27
CA THR A 320 13.47 16.28 11.26
C THR A 320 13.91 15.72 9.91
N LEU A 321 13.09 14.87 9.28
CA LEU A 321 13.25 14.49 7.88
C LEU A 321 13.24 15.75 6.99
N VAL A 322 12.24 16.63 7.12
CA VAL A 322 12.14 17.89 6.34
C VAL A 322 13.43 18.74 6.39
N ALA A 323 14.07 18.86 7.55
CA ALA A 323 15.32 19.63 7.70
C ALA A 323 16.56 18.92 7.09
N LEU A 324 16.63 17.59 7.15
CA LEU A 324 17.72 16.77 6.58
C LEU A 324 17.63 16.61 5.05
N LEU A 325 16.42 16.73 4.49
CA LEU A 325 16.11 16.26 3.14
C LEU A 325 16.28 17.32 2.04
N SER A 326 16.09 18.62 2.30
CA SER A 326 15.94 19.63 1.24
C SER A 326 17.14 19.73 0.27
N ASP A 327 18.38 19.75 0.78
CA ASP A 327 19.57 19.91 -0.06
C ASP A 327 20.15 18.58 -0.56
N THR A 328 20.07 17.51 0.23
CA THR A 328 20.56 16.17 -0.12
C THR A 328 19.68 15.51 -1.19
N ILE A 329 18.35 15.58 -1.04
CA ILE A 329 17.41 15.10 -2.06
C ILE A 329 17.58 15.92 -3.34
N ARG A 330 17.64 17.26 -3.24
CA ARG A 330 17.84 18.11 -4.41
C ARG A 330 19.17 17.84 -5.12
N GLY A 331 20.23 17.50 -4.39
CA GLY A 331 21.54 17.09 -4.94
C GLY A 331 21.53 15.70 -5.58
N LEU A 332 20.83 14.72 -5.00
CA LEU A 332 20.60 13.40 -5.58
C LEU A 332 19.85 13.48 -6.91
N PHE A 333 18.79 14.29 -6.98
CA PHE A 333 17.87 14.30 -8.12
C PHE A 333 18.19 15.34 -9.20
N LYS A 334 19.03 16.35 -8.91
CA LYS A 334 19.55 17.28 -9.94
C LYS A 334 20.56 16.61 -10.91
N LEU A 335 21.14 15.47 -10.55
CA LEU A 335 22.20 14.83 -11.34
C LEU A 335 21.69 13.88 -12.43
N GLU A 336 20.44 13.42 -12.39
CA GLU A 336 19.92 12.44 -13.38
C GLU A 336 18.64 12.87 -14.10
N SER A 337 18.10 14.06 -13.82
CA SER A 337 16.78 14.46 -14.34
C SER A 337 16.72 15.97 -14.64
N LYS A 338 17.21 16.37 -15.82
CA LYS A 338 16.89 17.71 -16.38
C LYS A 338 15.50 17.76 -17.04
N GLU A 339 14.96 16.62 -17.46
CA GLU A 339 13.69 16.54 -18.18
C GLU A 339 12.52 15.97 -17.36
N LEU A 340 12.78 15.07 -16.40
CA LEU A 340 11.72 14.48 -15.57
C LEU A 340 11.15 15.46 -14.53
N SER A 341 11.96 16.39 -14.01
CA SER A 341 11.61 17.16 -12.81
C SER A 341 10.48 18.19 -13.02
N SER A 342 10.32 18.80 -14.19
CA SER A 342 9.32 19.86 -14.40
C SER A 342 7.92 19.30 -14.72
N ALA A 343 7.83 18.31 -15.61
CA ALA A 343 6.56 17.70 -16.02
C ALA A 343 5.96 16.85 -14.89
N VAL A 344 6.76 15.99 -14.24
CA VAL A 344 6.33 15.20 -13.08
C VAL A 344 5.90 16.13 -11.95
N ARG A 345 6.68 17.19 -11.66
CA ARG A 345 6.34 18.14 -10.59
C ARG A 345 5.05 18.90 -10.90
N SER A 346 4.82 19.32 -12.14
CA SER A 346 3.58 20.00 -12.53
C SER A 346 2.36 19.09 -12.38
N GLU A 347 2.44 17.85 -12.88
CA GLU A 347 1.33 16.89 -12.81
C GLU A 347 1.06 16.43 -11.38
N VAL A 348 2.12 16.15 -10.61
CA VAL A 348 1.99 15.74 -9.21
C VAL A 348 1.46 16.89 -8.33
N LEU A 349 1.92 18.13 -8.54
CA LEU A 349 1.36 19.30 -7.85
C LEU A 349 -0.10 19.55 -8.26
N HIS A 350 -0.45 19.29 -9.53
CA HIS A 350 -1.82 19.36 -10.00
C HIS A 350 -2.71 18.31 -9.29
N GLN A 351 -2.28 17.04 -9.22
CA GLN A 351 -2.98 15.95 -8.53
C GLN A 351 -3.13 16.22 -7.02
N LEU A 352 -2.09 16.74 -6.36
CA LEU A 352 -2.19 17.13 -4.96
C LEU A 352 -3.09 18.35 -4.75
N SER A 353 -3.01 19.36 -5.61
CA SER A 353 -3.92 20.52 -5.55
C SER A 353 -5.38 20.10 -5.73
N TYR A 354 -5.64 19.09 -6.56
CA TYR A 354 -6.95 18.48 -6.75
C TYR A 354 -7.37 17.74 -5.47
N ARG A 355 -6.56 16.80 -4.97
CA ARG A 355 -6.85 16.04 -3.73
C ARG A 355 -7.05 16.95 -2.50
N PHE A 356 -6.28 18.04 -2.36
CA PHE A 356 -6.42 19.00 -1.25
C PHE A 356 -7.60 19.98 -1.42
N ARG A 357 -7.90 20.47 -2.63
CA ARG A 357 -9.10 21.32 -2.85
C ARG A 357 -10.39 20.57 -2.55
N PHE A 358 -10.45 19.28 -2.86
CA PHE A 358 -11.60 18.44 -2.53
C PHE A 358 -11.59 17.96 -1.08
N GLY A 359 -10.42 17.70 -0.48
CA GLY A 359 -10.31 17.34 0.93
C GLY A 359 -10.56 18.49 1.94
N LEU A 360 -10.33 19.76 1.55
CA LEU A 360 -10.54 20.91 2.44
C LEU A 360 -12.00 21.42 2.47
N LYS A 361 -12.84 21.06 1.50
CA LYS A 361 -14.28 21.37 1.54
C LYS A 361 -15.09 20.47 2.49
N GLU A 362 -14.49 19.44 3.08
CA GLU A 362 -15.13 18.54 4.04
C GLU A 362 -15.17 19.09 5.50
N ARG A 363 -14.84 20.38 5.72
CA ARG A 363 -14.82 20.99 7.07
C ARG A 363 -16.17 21.46 7.62
N GLU A 364 -17.26 21.33 6.88
CA GLU A 364 -18.60 21.60 7.40
C GLU A 364 -19.54 20.43 7.10
N GLY A 365 -19.55 19.47 8.02
CA GLY A 365 -20.68 18.58 8.24
C GLY A 365 -21.15 17.73 7.06
N PHE A 366 -20.30 16.90 6.46
CA PHE A 366 -20.73 15.67 5.76
C PHE A 366 -19.58 14.65 5.79
N CYS A 367 -19.66 13.70 6.70
CA CYS A 367 -18.96 12.42 6.58
C CYS A 367 -19.64 11.63 5.45
N VAL A 368 -18.88 11.08 4.49
CA VAL A 368 -19.11 9.81 3.76
C VAL A 368 -18.23 9.76 2.49
N LEU A 369 -17.33 8.77 2.45
CA LEU A 369 -16.82 8.04 1.27
C LEU A 369 -16.45 8.81 -0.02
N ARG A 370 -15.16 8.81 -0.37
CA ARG A 370 -14.66 8.51 -1.74
C ARG A 370 -13.13 8.38 -1.75
N PHE A 371 -12.61 7.56 -2.67
CA PHE A 371 -11.30 6.88 -2.70
C PHE A 371 -11.25 5.64 -1.80
N TRP A 372 -12.03 4.59 -2.02
CA TRP A 372 -12.43 3.95 -3.27
C TRP A 372 -13.89 4.24 -3.58
N SER A 373 -14.21 4.55 -4.83
CA SER A 373 -15.60 4.77 -5.18
C SER A 373 -16.31 3.42 -5.16
N LEU A 374 -17.57 3.40 -4.73
CA LEU A 374 -18.51 2.31 -4.96
C LEU A 374 -18.40 1.76 -6.41
N VAL A 375 -17.94 2.59 -7.36
CA VAL A 375 -17.69 2.26 -8.76
C VAL A 375 -16.58 1.23 -8.95
N GLU A 376 -15.52 1.19 -8.14
CA GLU A 376 -14.46 0.16 -8.26
C GLU A 376 -14.92 -1.19 -7.69
N VAL A 377 -15.72 -1.18 -6.61
CA VAL A 377 -16.35 -2.39 -6.08
C VAL A 377 -17.45 -2.88 -7.04
N LEU A 378 -18.24 -1.98 -7.62
CA LEU A 378 -19.24 -2.30 -8.64
C LEU A 378 -18.59 -2.75 -9.96
N ALA A 379 -17.47 -2.15 -10.36
CA ALA A 379 -16.67 -2.60 -11.50
C ALA A 379 -16.03 -3.95 -11.22
N LEU A 380 -15.62 -4.25 -9.98
CA LEU A 380 -15.19 -5.58 -9.57
C LEU A 380 -16.34 -6.59 -9.66
N VAL A 381 -17.55 -6.20 -9.28
CA VAL A 381 -18.78 -7.02 -9.42
C VAL A 381 -19.12 -7.26 -10.90
N GLU A 382 -18.90 -6.29 -11.78
CA GLU A 382 -19.08 -6.39 -13.22
C GLU A 382 -17.99 -7.26 -13.90
N VAL A 383 -16.73 -7.11 -13.48
CA VAL A 383 -15.56 -7.85 -13.99
C VAL A 383 -15.51 -9.29 -13.48
N LEU A 384 -15.96 -9.55 -12.24
CA LEU A 384 -16.05 -10.90 -11.65
C LEU A 384 -17.31 -11.67 -12.07
N GLY A 385 -18.10 -11.12 -13.00
CA GLY A 385 -19.16 -11.87 -13.67
C GLY A 385 -20.40 -12.14 -12.79
N VAL A 386 -20.68 -11.29 -11.80
CA VAL A 386 -21.99 -11.28 -11.13
C VAL A 386 -23.01 -10.79 -12.15
N SER A 387 -23.54 -11.74 -12.92
CA SER A 387 -24.48 -11.47 -13.99
C SER A 387 -25.77 -10.95 -13.37
N LEU A 388 -25.97 -9.63 -13.36
CA LEU A 388 -27.26 -8.98 -13.13
C LEU A 388 -28.22 -9.33 -14.28
N ARG A 389 -28.60 -10.61 -14.39
CA ARG A 389 -29.65 -11.06 -15.31
C ARG A 389 -30.98 -10.88 -14.64
N SER A 390 -31.65 -9.79 -15.01
CA SER A 390 -33.11 -9.75 -15.01
C SER A 390 -33.63 -11.02 -15.69
N ARG A 391 -34.45 -11.79 -14.96
CA ARG A 391 -35.18 -12.93 -15.50
C ARG A 391 -36.15 -12.41 -16.55
N GLU A 392 -35.82 -12.59 -17.83
CA GLU A 392 -36.81 -12.86 -18.87
C GLU A 392 -36.15 -13.41 -20.16
N GLY A 393 -36.63 -14.58 -20.60
CA GLY A 393 -36.59 -15.08 -21.98
C GLY A 393 -35.24 -15.25 -22.70
N ARG A 394 -34.75 -16.49 -22.81
CA ARG A 394 -33.77 -16.83 -23.86
C ARG A 394 -34.41 -16.77 -25.25
N PRO A 395 -33.62 -16.42 -26.28
CA PRO A 395 -33.51 -17.31 -27.43
C PRO A 395 -32.05 -17.73 -27.68
N ARG A 396 -31.89 -18.96 -28.16
CA ARG A 396 -30.61 -19.54 -28.61
C ARG A 396 -30.27 -19.07 -30.04
N LEU A 397 -29.05 -18.61 -30.29
CA LEU A 397 -28.38 -18.57 -31.61
C LEU A 397 -26.86 -18.77 -31.34
N LYS A 398 -26.26 -19.93 -31.64
CA LYS A 398 -25.58 -20.34 -32.90
C LYS A 398 -24.68 -19.25 -33.52
N GLY A 399 -23.36 -19.42 -33.31
CA GLY A 399 -22.27 -19.17 -34.26
C GLY A 399 -22.00 -17.73 -34.72
N VAL A 400 -20.69 -17.45 -34.88
CA VAL A 400 -20.03 -16.46 -35.77
C VAL A 400 -19.20 -15.38 -35.06
N GLN A 401 -17.89 -15.54 -35.30
CA GLN A 401 -16.75 -14.62 -35.43
C GLN A 401 -16.88 -13.13 -35.08
N SER A 402 -15.95 -12.73 -34.20
CA SER A 402 -15.15 -11.50 -34.20
C SER A 402 -15.42 -10.46 -35.31
N ARG A 403 -15.98 -9.32 -34.91
CA ARG A 403 -15.66 -7.95 -35.38
C ARG A 403 -16.35 -6.93 -34.45
N GLY A 404 -15.70 -5.78 -34.26
CA GLY A 404 -15.92 -4.84 -33.15
C GLY A 404 -17.37 -4.47 -32.82
N ILE A 405 -17.65 -4.38 -31.52
CA ILE A 405 -18.95 -3.96 -30.99
C ILE A 405 -18.94 -2.42 -30.90
N ARG A 406 -19.74 -1.79 -31.75
CA ARG A 406 -20.19 -0.40 -31.61
C ARG A 406 -21.50 -0.45 -30.81
N ILE A 407 -21.52 0.06 -29.58
CA ILE A 407 -22.74 0.11 -28.77
C ILE A 407 -23.52 1.37 -29.17
N GLU A 408 -24.48 1.23 -30.07
CA GLU A 408 -25.54 2.22 -30.26
C GLU A 408 -26.70 1.89 -29.31
N LEU A 409 -26.92 2.74 -28.31
CA LEU A 409 -28.10 2.68 -27.44
C LEU A 409 -29.31 3.19 -28.24
N ALA A 410 -29.97 2.29 -28.95
CA ALA A 410 -31.27 2.54 -29.56
C ALA A 410 -32.36 2.46 -28.48
N THR A 411 -32.82 3.61 -27.98
CA THR A 411 -34.03 3.67 -27.15
C THR A 411 -35.27 3.49 -28.03
N ALA A 412 -35.88 2.32 -27.98
CA ALA A 412 -37.17 2.08 -28.61
C ALA A 412 -38.32 2.63 -27.74
N LYS A 413 -38.76 3.87 -28.01
CA LYS A 413 -40.19 4.23 -28.13
C LYS A 413 -40.35 5.67 -28.66
N PRO A 414 -41.33 5.93 -29.55
CA PRO A 414 -41.44 7.17 -30.30
C PRO A 414 -42.26 8.21 -29.53
N GLY A 415 -41.78 9.46 -29.55
CA GLY A 415 -42.58 10.64 -29.21
C GLY A 415 -42.35 11.18 -27.81
N LEU A 416 -41.23 11.87 -27.60
CA LEU A 416 -41.12 13.04 -26.72
C LEU A 416 -39.83 13.79 -27.09
N ARG A 417 -39.98 14.97 -27.68
CA ARG A 417 -38.87 15.91 -27.94
C ARG A 417 -38.41 16.47 -26.61
N GLY A 418 -37.12 16.36 -26.28
CA GLY A 418 -36.54 17.14 -25.18
C GLY A 418 -35.21 16.61 -24.66
N ALA A 419 -34.15 17.38 -24.91
CA ALA A 419 -32.83 17.36 -24.25
C ALA A 419 -31.98 16.08 -24.33
N GLN A 420 -31.10 16.03 -25.33
CA GLN A 420 -29.82 15.32 -25.21
C GLN A 420 -29.03 15.96 -24.05
N ARG A 421 -28.84 15.20 -22.96
CA ARG A 421 -27.77 15.47 -21.99
C ARG A 421 -26.77 14.32 -22.10
N SER A 422 -25.66 14.59 -22.78
CA SER A 422 -24.47 13.76 -22.75
C SER A 422 -23.84 13.88 -21.38
N PHE A 423 -23.76 12.79 -20.64
CA PHE A 423 -22.93 12.72 -19.43
C PHE A 423 -21.54 12.23 -19.84
N ILE A 424 -20.56 13.13 -19.73
CA ILE A 424 -19.15 12.76 -19.68
C ILE A 424 -18.92 12.31 -18.23
N ILE A 425 -18.57 11.04 -18.04
CA ILE A 425 -18.14 10.55 -16.73
C ILE A 425 -16.66 10.89 -16.65
N ILE A 426 -16.34 11.90 -15.82
CA ILE A 426 -14.99 12.27 -15.38
C ILE A 426 -14.60 11.40 -14.19
#